data_AF-A0A351VKR7-F1
#
_entry.id   AF-A0A351VKR7-F1
#
_cell.length_a   1.000
_cell.length_b   1.000
_cell.length_c   1.000
_cell.angle_alpha   90.00
_cell.angle_beta   90.00
_cell.angle_gamma   90.00
#
_symmetry.space_group_name_H-M   'P 1'
#
loop_
_entity.id
_entity.type
_entity.pdbx_description
1 polymer ?
#
loop_
_entity_poly.entity_id
_entity_poly.type
_entity_poly.pdbx_seq_one_letter_code
_entity_poly.pdbx_strand_id
1 'polypeptide(L)'
;MSRFNLIDEKWIPVRFPDGSRDELGIRDTLLRSKEIAAIEDPSPLVVAALHRFLLAVLYRALEGPTDIDQAKALFKSGLPNERIMNYLEKWRDRFWLFDDKYP
;
A
#
# COMPACT_ATOMS: atom_id res chain seq x y z
N MET A 1 -10.16 -11.05 19.97
CA MET A 1 -9.91 -9.58 19.96
C MET A 1 -8.91 -9.29 18.87
N SER A 2 -9.26 -8.43 17.93
CA SER A 2 -8.42 -8.18 16.75
C SER A 2 -7.17 -7.37 17.12
N ARG A 3 -6.01 -7.73 16.53
CA ARG A 3 -4.72 -7.09 16.81
C ARG A 3 -3.89 -6.98 15.54
N PHE A 4 -3.08 -5.93 15.47
CA PHE A 4 -2.12 -5.67 14.40
C PHE A 4 -2.79 -5.45 13.02
N ASN A 5 -3.33 -4.24 12.79
CA ASN A 5 -3.96 -3.91 11.52
C ASN A 5 -2.91 -3.51 10.49
N LEU A 6 -2.81 -4.26 9.39
CA LEU A 6 -1.82 -4.04 8.32
C LEU A 6 -1.95 -2.66 7.64
N ILE A 7 -3.10 -1.99 7.79
CA ILE A 7 -3.32 -0.66 7.23
C ILE A 7 -2.45 0.39 7.94
N ASP A 8 -2.34 0.32 9.27
CA ASP A 8 -1.72 1.36 10.10
C ASP A 8 -0.40 0.93 10.73
N GLU A 9 -0.30 -0.35 11.12
CA GLU A 9 0.90 -0.86 11.77
C GLU A 9 2.08 -0.90 10.79
N LYS A 10 3.28 -0.72 11.32
CA LYS A 10 4.51 -0.75 10.54
C LYS A 10 4.91 -2.20 10.24
N TRP A 11 5.00 -2.54 8.95
CA TRP A 11 5.45 -3.88 8.52
C TRP A 11 6.03 -3.94 7.09
N ILE A 12 5.82 -2.91 6.26
CA ILE A 12 6.34 -2.85 4.90
C ILE A 12 7.70 -2.14 4.95
N PRO A 13 8.83 -2.84 4.69
CA PRO A 13 10.15 -2.24 4.79
C PRO A 13 10.41 -1.33 3.59
N VAL A 14 10.78 -0.08 3.88
CA VAL A 14 11.03 0.95 2.87
C VAL A 14 12.36 1.63 3.09
N ARG A 15 12.93 2.14 1.99
CA ARG A 15 14.08 3.01 2.00
C ARG A 15 13.70 4.37 1.40
N PHE A 16 14.14 5.44 2.05
CA PHE A 16 13.98 6.81 1.59
C PHE A 16 15.14 7.27 0.70
N PRO A 17 15.00 8.40 -0.03
CA PRO A 17 16.06 8.92 -0.90
C PRO A 17 17.38 9.26 -0.19
N ASP A 18 17.31 9.59 1.10
CA ASP A 18 18.49 9.85 1.94
C ASP A 18 19.21 8.57 2.41
N GLY A 19 18.68 7.39 2.06
CA GLY A 19 19.21 6.09 2.45
C GLY A 19 18.71 5.58 3.80
N SER A 20 17.93 6.38 4.55
CA SER A 20 17.30 5.92 5.78
C SER A 20 16.26 4.82 5.49
N ARG A 21 16.05 3.96 6.48
CA ARG A 21 15.11 2.83 6.41
C ARG A 21 14.08 2.94 7.51
N ASP A 22 12.85 2.57 7.20
CA ASP A 22 11.75 2.47 8.15
C ASP A 22 10.79 1.37 7.69
N GLU A 23 9.80 1.06 8.51
CA GLU A 23 8.65 0.27 8.14
C GLU A 23 7.40 1.15 8.15
N LEU A 24 6.52 0.93 7.18
CA LEU A 24 5.25 1.64 7.04
C LEU A 24 4.08 0.66 6.99
N GLY A 25 2.88 1.15 7.31
CA GLY A 25 1.63 0.45 7.01
C GLY A 25 1.22 0.62 5.54
N ILE A 26 0.16 -0.07 5.13
CA ILE A 26 -0.37 0.03 3.76
C ILE A 26 -0.79 1.48 3.45
N ARG A 27 -1.44 2.16 4.41
CA ARG A 27 -1.92 3.54 4.22
C ARG A 27 -0.74 4.46 3.88
N ASP A 28 0.26 4.50 4.74
CA ASP A 28 1.40 5.41 4.57
C ASP A 28 2.22 5.06 3.34
N THR A 29 2.42 3.77 3.05
CA THR A 29 3.13 3.32 1.85
C THR A 29 2.49 3.85 0.57
N LEU A 30 1.15 3.83 0.49
CA LEU A 30 0.44 4.30 -0.71
C LEU A 30 0.36 5.83 -0.77
N LEU A 31 0.01 6.50 0.34
CA LEU A 31 -0.19 7.94 0.39
C LEU A 31 1.12 8.73 0.30
N ARG A 32 2.21 8.19 0.84
CA ARG A 32 3.56 8.79 0.84
C ARG A 32 4.49 8.15 -0.19
N SER A 33 3.94 7.45 -1.18
CA SER A 33 4.70 6.74 -2.22
C SER A 33 5.75 7.60 -2.93
N LYS A 34 5.52 8.91 -3.07
CA LYS A 34 6.48 9.87 -3.67
C LYS A 34 7.71 10.15 -2.80
N GLU A 35 7.61 9.92 -1.50
CA GLU A 35 8.72 10.10 -0.54
C GLU A 35 9.60 8.85 -0.46
N ILE A 36 9.09 7.69 -0.90
CA ILE A 36 9.76 6.40 -0.78
C ILE A 36 10.60 6.14 -2.02
N ALA A 37 11.89 5.81 -1.83
CA ALA A 37 12.77 5.45 -2.93
C ALA A 37 12.56 4.00 -3.39
N ALA A 38 12.34 3.07 -2.46
CA ALA A 38 12.05 1.67 -2.76
C ALA A 38 11.41 0.94 -1.57
N ILE A 39 10.63 -0.11 -1.85
CA ILE A 39 10.41 -1.21 -0.90
C ILE A 39 11.66 -2.08 -0.94
N GLU A 40 12.31 -2.26 0.20
CA GLU A 40 13.65 -2.89 0.28
C GLU A 40 13.65 -4.02 1.30
N ASP A 41 13.87 -5.25 0.82
CA ASP A 41 13.99 -6.46 1.63
C ASP A 41 15.12 -7.35 1.07
N PRO A 42 15.87 -8.10 1.91
CA PRO A 42 16.90 -9.01 1.44
C PRO A 42 16.39 -10.09 0.47
N SER A 43 15.11 -10.44 0.55
CA SER A 43 14.46 -11.41 -0.33
C SER A 43 13.79 -10.72 -1.52
N PRO A 44 14.26 -10.94 -2.76
CA PRO A 44 13.60 -10.42 -3.96
C PRO A 44 12.14 -10.89 -4.09
N LEU A 45 11.81 -12.06 -3.52
CA LEU A 45 10.44 -12.59 -3.53
C LEU A 45 9.51 -11.77 -2.64
N VAL A 46 9.98 -11.30 -1.49
CA VAL A 46 9.21 -10.43 -0.59
C VAL A 46 8.93 -9.11 -1.29
N VAL A 47 9.96 -8.50 -1.91
CA VAL A 47 9.79 -7.26 -2.68
C VAL A 47 8.75 -7.44 -3.79
N ALA A 48 8.84 -8.50 -4.58
CA ALA A 48 7.89 -8.77 -5.66
C ALA A 48 6.47 -9.01 -5.15
N ALA A 49 6.30 -9.75 -4.05
CA ALA A 49 5.00 -10.02 -3.45
C ALA A 49 4.33 -8.74 -2.91
N LEU A 50 5.09 -7.89 -2.21
CA LEU A 50 4.60 -6.62 -1.66
C LEU A 50 4.12 -5.67 -2.76
N HIS A 51 4.86 -5.54 -3.86
CA HIS A 51 4.42 -4.73 -5.00
C HIS A 51 3.11 -5.26 -5.61
N ARG A 52 2.99 -6.58 -5.81
CA ARG A 52 1.76 -7.19 -6.36
C ARG A 52 0.57 -6.99 -5.43
N PHE A 53 0.77 -7.11 -4.12
CA PHE A 53 -0.25 -6.88 -3.12
C PHE A 53 -0.72 -5.42 -3.10
N LEU A 54 0.21 -4.46 -3.03
CA LEU A 54 -0.13 -3.03 -3.05
C LEU A 54 -0.79 -2.60 -4.35
N LEU A 55 -0.35 -3.15 -5.49
CA LEU A 55 -1.02 -2.94 -6.77
C LEU A 55 -2.46 -3.47 -6.73
N ALA A 56 -2.70 -4.67 -6.20
CA ALA A 56 -4.06 -5.19 -6.08
C ALA A 56 -4.97 -4.27 -5.25
N VAL A 57 -4.47 -3.74 -4.14
CA VAL A 57 -5.19 -2.74 -3.33
C VAL A 57 -5.48 -1.48 -4.15
N LEU A 58 -4.49 -0.93 -4.86
CA LEU A 58 -4.67 0.25 -5.70
C LEU A 58 -5.70 0.02 -6.82
N TYR A 59 -5.61 -1.08 -7.55
CA TYR A 59 -6.55 -1.40 -8.62
C TYR A 59 -7.99 -1.50 -8.12
N ARG A 60 -8.19 -2.06 -6.92
CA ARG A 60 -9.53 -2.16 -6.29
C ARG A 60 -10.02 -0.82 -5.74
N ALA A 61 -9.13 0.00 -5.19
CA ALA A 61 -9.46 1.34 -4.67
C ALA A 61 -9.76 2.35 -5.79
N LEU A 62 -9.02 2.27 -6.90
CA LEU A 62 -9.14 3.17 -8.03
C LEU A 62 -10.09 2.66 -9.12
N GLU A 63 -10.57 1.43 -9.00
CA GLU A 63 -11.43 0.76 -9.99
C GLU A 63 -10.82 0.81 -11.41
N GLY A 64 -9.49 0.68 -11.47
CA GLY A 64 -8.70 0.96 -12.68
C GLY A 64 -7.22 1.19 -12.34
N PRO A 65 -6.42 1.72 -13.27
CA PRO A 65 -6.80 2.21 -14.60
C PRO A 65 -7.18 1.07 -15.55
N THR A 66 -8.17 1.29 -16.42
CA THR A 66 -8.61 0.31 -17.43
C THR A 66 -7.99 0.55 -18.82
N ASP A 67 -7.31 1.67 -18.99
CA ASP A 67 -6.65 2.07 -20.24
C ASP A 67 -5.38 2.90 -19.97
N ILE A 68 -4.62 3.13 -21.04
CA ILE A 68 -3.33 3.84 -21.00
C ILE A 68 -3.51 5.32 -20.63
N ASP A 69 -4.62 5.95 -20.99
CA ASP A 69 -4.80 7.39 -20.76
C ASP A 69 -5.14 7.68 -19.30
N GLN A 70 -5.94 6.82 -18.66
CA GLN A 70 -6.12 6.83 -17.21
C GLN A 70 -4.81 6.57 -16.47
N ALA A 71 -4.00 5.60 -16.92
CA ALA A 71 -2.70 5.33 -16.32
C ALA A 71 -1.76 6.54 -16.43
N LYS A 72 -1.73 7.20 -17.60
CA LYS A 72 -0.96 8.45 -17.80
C LYS A 72 -1.45 9.59 -16.91
N ALA A 73 -2.77 9.73 -16.73
CA ALA A 73 -3.34 10.74 -15.86
C ALA A 73 -2.87 10.54 -14.41
N LEU A 74 -2.99 9.30 -13.89
CA LEU A 74 -2.51 8.93 -12.56
C LEU A 74 -1.01 9.17 -12.39
N PHE A 75 -0.20 8.84 -13.41
CA PHE A 75 1.24 9.09 -13.38
C PHE A 75 1.56 10.60 -13.27
N LYS A 76 0.81 11.45 -13.98
CA LYS A 76 1.02 12.91 -13.98
C LYS A 76 0.51 13.59 -12.72
N SER A 77 -0.72 13.29 -12.29
CA SER A 77 -1.34 13.95 -11.14
C SER A 77 -0.98 13.32 -9.80
N GLY A 78 -0.48 12.08 -9.81
CA GLY A 78 -0.33 11.26 -8.61
C GLY A 78 -1.61 10.49 -8.27
N LEU A 79 -1.50 9.68 -7.22
CA LEU A 79 -2.57 8.83 -6.74
C LEU A 79 -3.67 9.64 -6.01
N PRO A 80 -4.97 9.38 -6.28
CA PRO A 80 -6.07 9.99 -5.55
C PRO A 80 -6.15 9.51 -4.10
N ASN A 81 -5.55 10.25 -3.17
CA ASN A 81 -5.48 9.90 -1.75
C ASN A 81 -6.85 9.58 -1.12
N GLU A 82 -7.88 10.37 -1.41
CA GLU A 82 -9.22 10.16 -0.86
C GLU A 82 -9.84 8.82 -1.27
N ARG A 83 -9.67 8.39 -2.53
CA ARG A 83 -10.20 7.10 -3.00
C ARG A 83 -9.50 5.93 -2.30
N ILE A 84 -8.20 6.03 -2.10
CA ILE A 84 -7.40 5.03 -1.38
C ILE A 84 -7.86 4.96 0.09
N MET A 85 -7.97 6.10 0.76
CA MET A 85 -8.41 6.16 2.16
C MET A 85 -9.82 5.58 2.34
N ASN A 86 -10.77 5.96 1.48
CA ASN A 86 -12.14 5.44 1.53
C ASN A 86 -12.19 3.92 1.32
N TYR A 87 -11.37 3.38 0.42
CA TYR A 87 -11.28 1.94 0.20
C TYR A 87 -10.70 1.20 1.40
N LEU A 88 -9.59 1.70 1.96
CA LEU A 88 -8.94 1.09 3.12
C LEU A 88 -9.86 1.13 4.34
N GLU A 89 -10.60 2.22 4.56
CA GLU A 89 -11.56 2.33 5.66
C GLU A 89 -12.73 1.35 5.50
N LYS A 90 -13.29 1.28 4.28
CA LYS A 90 -14.37 0.32 3.96
C LYS A 90 -13.99 -1.13 4.26
N TRP A 91 -12.73 -1.50 4.07
CA TRP A 91 -12.25 -2.88 4.25
C TRP A 91 -11.42 -3.08 5.51
N ARG A 92 -11.37 -2.10 6.41
CA ARG A 92 -10.47 -2.07 7.57
C ARG A 92 -10.53 -3.33 8.43
N ASP A 93 -11.72 -3.86 8.64
CA ASP A 93 -11.97 -5.06 9.44
C ASP A 93 -11.42 -6.36 8.81
N ARG A 94 -10.93 -6.30 7.57
CA ARG A 94 -10.36 -7.44 6.83
C ARG A 94 -8.83 -7.42 6.76
N PHE A 95 -8.19 -6.47 7.42
CA PHE A 95 -6.74 -6.31 7.45
C PHE A 95 -6.14 -6.50 8.85
N TRP A 96 -6.90 -7.08 9.77
CA TRP A 96 -6.38 -7.49 11.08
C TRP A 96 -5.61 -8.80 10.92
N LEU A 97 -4.28 -8.78 11.10
CA LEU A 97 -3.46 -9.99 10.97
C LEU A 97 -3.84 -11.07 12.00
N PHE A 98 -4.29 -10.63 13.18
CA PHE A 98 -4.87 -11.50 14.18
C PHE A 98 -6.32 -11.09 14.38
N ASP A 99 -7.26 -11.89 13.88
CA ASP A 99 -8.69 -11.73 14.09
C ASP A 99 -9.34 -13.10 14.25
N ASP A 100 -10.40 -13.17 15.05
CA ASP A 100 -11.05 -14.44 15.37
C ASP A 100 -11.84 -15.02 14.16
N LYS A 101 -12.19 -14.18 13.18
CA LYS A 101 -13.04 -14.55 12.04
C LYS A 101 -12.40 -14.26 10.68
N TYR A 102 -11.62 -13.19 10.56
CA TYR A 102 -11.03 -12.72 9.31
C TYR A 102 -9.55 -12.30 9.49
N PRO A 103 -8.66 -13.24 9.86
CA PRO A 103 -7.22 -12.97 9.95
C PRO A 103 -6.60 -12.67 8.57
#